data_AF-A0A971VYK9-F1
#
_entry.id   AF-A0A971VYK9-F1
#
_cell.length_a   1.000
_cell.length_b   1.000
_cell.length_c   1.000
_cell.angle_alpha   90.00
_cell.angle_beta   90.00
_cell.angle_gamma   90.00
#
_symmetry.space_group_name_H-M   'P 1'
#
loop_
_entity.id
_entity.type
_entity.pdbx_description
1 polymer ?
#
loop_
_entity_poly.entity_id
_entity_poly.type
_entity_poly.pdbx_seq_one_letter_code
_entity_poly.pdbx_strand_id
1 'polypeptide(L)'
;GTPVDVVLNPLGVPSRMNLGQVLETVMGFIAIHNDWKVVTPVFESVTAEDLIPYVKEIQENKYPEITDDCKITLYDGRTGEPMANKVAVGVMYMLKLIHLVDDKIHARSIGPYSLITQQPLGGKTQFGGQRFGEMEVWALEGYGAAHMLQEMLTVKSDDIRGRLKTYERIVKGENLAKPGVPESFRVLIKELQGLGLDVEIKYSDGSFGELVLNEDDDEGGRESRRHVSFKPDSTVDSLEEDFGLRRSSTSVSNKDLFHEPVGVNSAIGMHETDEKKEAEVLKNEGSDLFSDATPKKVDQGDDN
;
A
#
# COMPACT_ATOMS: atom_id res chain seq x y z
N GLY A 1 1.91 -7.17 41.33
CA GLY A 1 0.51 -7.43 40.96
C GLY A 1 0.46 -8.17 39.64
N THR A 2 -0.71 -8.64 39.23
CA THR A 2 -0.93 -9.25 37.91
C THR A 2 -1.12 -8.15 36.87
N PRO A 3 -0.28 -8.05 35.82
CA PRO A 3 -0.48 -7.08 34.75
C PRO A 3 -1.63 -7.52 33.83
N VAL A 4 -2.21 -6.55 33.10
CA VAL A 4 -3.18 -6.83 32.03
C VAL A 4 -2.47 -7.08 30.71
N ASP A 5 -3.02 -7.96 29.87
CA ASP A 5 -2.43 -8.31 28.58
C ASP A 5 -2.82 -7.33 27.46
N VAL A 6 -4.08 -6.88 27.44
CA VAL A 6 -4.64 -6.03 26.39
C VAL A 6 -5.47 -4.91 27.01
N VAL A 7 -5.29 -3.69 26.52
CA VAL A 7 -6.08 -2.51 26.92
C VAL A 7 -6.97 -2.08 25.75
N LEU A 8 -8.28 -2.21 25.92
CA LEU A 8 -9.27 -1.84 24.90
C LEU A 8 -9.80 -0.42 25.15
N ASN A 9 -9.94 0.36 24.07
CA ASN A 9 -10.47 1.71 24.15
C ASN A 9 -12.01 1.70 24.33
N PRO A 10 -12.56 2.30 25.40
CA PRO A 10 -14.01 2.28 25.67
C PRO A 10 -14.84 3.07 24.65
N LEU A 11 -14.25 4.01 23.89
CA LEU A 11 -14.99 4.84 22.92
C LEU A 11 -15.65 4.02 21.79
N GLY A 12 -15.14 2.81 21.53
CA GLY A 12 -15.68 1.92 20.52
C GLY A 12 -17.01 1.26 20.90
N VAL A 13 -17.36 1.21 22.19
CA VAL A 13 -18.53 0.46 22.69
C VAL A 13 -19.85 1.22 22.48
N PRO A 14 -20.00 2.49 22.91
CA PRO A 14 -21.28 3.19 22.80
C PRO A 14 -21.72 3.41 21.35
N SER A 15 -20.76 3.67 20.46
CA SER A 15 -21.05 3.94 19.04
C SER A 15 -21.47 2.69 18.26
N ARG A 16 -21.01 1.51 18.67
CA ARG A 16 -21.27 0.23 17.98
C ARG A 16 -22.35 -0.62 18.64
N MET A 17 -22.82 -0.23 19.83
CA MET A 17 -23.87 -0.93 20.60
C MET A 17 -23.57 -2.41 20.87
N ASN A 18 -22.29 -2.79 20.93
CA ASN A 18 -21.83 -4.16 21.17
C ASN A 18 -21.59 -4.41 22.67
N LEU A 19 -22.65 -4.30 23.49
CA LEU A 19 -22.57 -4.49 24.94
C LEU A 19 -22.19 -5.93 25.36
N GLY A 20 -22.42 -6.91 24.47
CA GLY A 20 -22.05 -8.31 24.70
C GLY A 20 -20.57 -8.50 25.03
N GLN A 21 -19.67 -7.70 24.46
CA GLN A 21 -18.23 -7.79 24.79
C GLN A 21 -17.94 -7.41 26.26
N VAL A 22 -18.75 -6.51 26.84
CA VAL A 22 -18.61 -6.10 28.24
C VAL A 22 -19.14 -7.22 29.14
N LEU A 23 -20.29 -7.81 28.80
CA LEU A 23 -20.84 -8.97 29.50
C LEU A 23 -19.86 -10.16 29.46
N GLU A 24 -19.25 -10.44 28.30
CA GLU A 24 -18.21 -11.46 28.16
C GLU A 24 -17.01 -11.17 29.07
N THR A 25 -16.54 -9.92 29.10
CA THR A 25 -15.41 -9.51 29.96
C THR A 25 -15.70 -9.78 31.43
N VAL A 26 -16.89 -9.40 31.91
CA VAL A 26 -17.32 -9.60 33.31
C VAL A 26 -17.49 -11.09 33.62
N MET A 27 -18.14 -11.83 32.73
CA MET A 27 -18.34 -13.28 32.88
C MET A 27 -17.01 -14.04 32.87
N GLY A 28 -16.10 -13.66 31.98
CA GLY A 28 -14.75 -14.24 31.89
C GLY A 28 -13.93 -13.97 33.15
N PHE A 29 -14.11 -12.80 33.78
CA PHE A 29 -13.50 -12.49 35.08
C PHE A 29 -14.01 -13.41 36.20
N ILE A 30 -15.32 -13.66 36.24
CA ILE A 30 -15.91 -14.59 37.23
C ILE A 30 -15.41 -16.01 36.95
N ALA A 31 -15.42 -16.43 35.69
CA ALA A 31 -15.03 -17.77 35.27
C ALA A 31 -13.57 -18.09 35.63
N ILE A 32 -12.62 -17.17 35.40
CA ILE A 32 -11.21 -17.40 35.75
C ILE A 32 -10.98 -17.47 37.27
N HIS A 33 -11.79 -16.77 38.07
CA HIS A 33 -11.63 -16.76 39.52
C HIS A 33 -12.23 -17.99 40.21
N ASN A 34 -13.25 -18.59 39.61
CA ASN A 34 -13.91 -19.80 40.09
C ASN A 34 -13.46 -21.07 39.35
N ASP A 35 -12.51 -20.96 38.40
CA ASP A 35 -12.04 -22.05 37.53
C ASP A 35 -13.17 -22.72 36.74
N TRP A 36 -14.07 -21.90 36.17
CA TRP A 36 -15.22 -22.34 35.40
C TRP A 36 -14.98 -22.28 33.90
N LYS A 37 -15.62 -23.20 33.20
CA LYS A 37 -15.87 -23.09 31.76
C LYS A 37 -17.35 -22.83 31.56
N VAL A 38 -17.68 -21.66 31.05
CA VAL A 38 -19.07 -21.21 30.90
C VAL A 38 -19.50 -21.40 29.45
N VAL A 39 -20.72 -21.93 29.27
CA VAL A 39 -21.37 -22.02 27.96
C VAL A 39 -22.67 -21.25 28.05
N THR A 40 -22.79 -20.20 27.24
CA THR A 40 -24.02 -19.42 27.13
C THR A 40 -24.66 -19.64 25.76
N PRO A 41 -25.90 -20.16 25.69
CA PRO A 41 -26.66 -20.17 24.45
C PRO A 41 -26.86 -18.75 23.90
N VAL A 42 -27.00 -18.62 22.58
CA VAL A 42 -27.03 -17.31 21.89
C VAL A 42 -28.17 -16.39 22.36
N PHE A 43 -29.32 -16.96 22.72
CA PHE A 43 -30.53 -16.20 23.09
C PHE A 43 -30.95 -16.37 24.56
N GLU A 44 -30.26 -17.22 25.30
CA GLU A 44 -30.45 -17.43 26.75
C GLU A 44 -29.14 -17.08 27.45
N SER A 45 -28.68 -15.85 27.21
CA SER A 45 -27.46 -15.35 27.82
C SER A 45 -27.72 -14.87 29.24
N VAL A 46 -26.67 -14.81 30.03
CA VAL A 46 -26.71 -14.39 31.42
C VAL A 46 -26.99 -12.89 31.49
N THR A 47 -27.88 -12.48 32.39
CA THR A 47 -28.16 -11.06 32.60
C THR A 47 -27.15 -10.45 33.57
N ALA A 48 -27.05 -9.12 33.59
CA ALA A 48 -26.19 -8.45 34.57
C ALA A 48 -26.58 -8.78 36.02
N GLU A 49 -27.87 -8.96 36.29
CA GLU A 49 -28.40 -9.28 37.61
C GLU A 49 -27.94 -10.65 38.11
N ASP A 50 -27.83 -11.63 37.21
CA ASP A 50 -27.35 -12.97 37.52
C ASP A 50 -25.84 -13.00 37.86
N LEU A 51 -25.06 -12.04 37.33
CA LEU A 51 -23.60 -11.97 37.55
C LEU A 51 -23.22 -11.30 38.87
N ILE A 52 -24.03 -10.34 39.36
CA ILE A 52 -23.74 -9.56 40.57
C ILE A 52 -23.44 -10.42 41.81
N PRO A 53 -24.20 -11.49 42.12
CA PRO A 53 -23.91 -12.36 43.27
C PRO A 53 -22.50 -12.97 43.21
N TYR A 54 -22.07 -13.43 42.04
CA TYR A 54 -20.76 -14.02 41.86
C TYR A 54 -19.63 -12.99 41.94
N VAL A 55 -19.87 -11.76 41.48
CA VAL A 55 -18.91 -10.65 41.66
C VAL A 55 -18.75 -10.33 43.15
N LYS A 56 -19.83 -10.36 43.93
CA LYS A 56 -19.80 -10.13 45.38
C LYS A 56 -19.04 -11.23 46.13
N GLU A 57 -19.21 -12.49 45.73
CA GLU A 57 -18.41 -13.58 46.28
C GLU A 57 -16.91 -13.36 46.03
N ILE A 58 -16.53 -12.89 44.84
CA ILE A 58 -15.13 -12.55 44.51
C ILE A 58 -14.65 -11.32 45.29
N GLN A 59 -15.53 -10.34 45.51
CA GLN A 59 -15.24 -9.14 46.31
C GLN A 59 -14.85 -9.52 47.74
N GLU A 60 -15.62 -10.41 48.37
CA GLU A 60 -15.37 -10.88 49.74
C GLU A 60 -14.08 -11.70 49.85
N ASN A 61 -13.77 -12.50 48.84
CA ASN A 61 -12.67 -13.45 48.88
C ASN A 61 -11.31 -12.87 48.47
N LYS A 62 -11.25 -12.06 47.41
CA LYS A 62 -9.98 -11.64 46.79
C LYS A 62 -9.83 -10.14 46.58
N TYR A 63 -10.89 -9.46 46.13
CA TYR A 63 -10.79 -8.06 45.70
C TYR A 63 -11.79 -7.17 46.45
N PRO A 64 -11.47 -6.70 47.67
CA PRO A 64 -12.42 -5.92 48.47
C PRO A 64 -12.83 -4.59 47.81
N GLU A 65 -11.97 -4.05 46.93
CA GLU A 65 -12.20 -2.78 46.24
C GLU A 65 -13.02 -2.91 44.94
N ILE A 66 -13.37 -4.12 44.49
CA ILE A 66 -14.17 -4.29 43.27
C ILE A 66 -15.58 -3.73 43.48
N THR A 67 -16.14 -3.07 42.48
CA THR A 67 -17.56 -2.66 42.48
C THR A 67 -18.43 -3.74 41.87
N ASP A 68 -19.74 -3.71 42.14
CA ASP A 68 -20.74 -4.59 41.51
C ASP A 68 -20.63 -4.62 39.96
N ASP A 69 -20.22 -3.52 39.33
CA ASP A 69 -19.93 -3.41 37.89
C ASP A 69 -18.62 -4.10 37.41
N CYS A 70 -17.96 -4.89 38.26
CA CYS A 70 -16.67 -5.52 37.98
C CYS A 70 -15.53 -4.52 37.64
N LYS A 71 -15.52 -3.35 38.32
CA LYS A 71 -14.46 -2.34 38.17
C LYS A 71 -13.50 -2.40 39.35
N ILE A 72 -12.20 -2.40 39.06
CA ILE A 72 -11.12 -2.43 40.05
C ILE A 72 -10.19 -1.23 39.92
N THR A 73 -9.50 -0.88 41.00
CA THR A 73 -8.42 0.12 40.98
C THR A 73 -7.21 -0.48 40.28
N LEU A 74 -6.84 0.05 39.11
CA LEU A 74 -5.57 -0.28 38.44
C LEU A 74 -4.48 0.69 38.86
N TYR A 75 -3.24 0.23 38.84
CA TYR A 75 -2.06 1.06 39.10
C TYR A 75 -1.25 1.18 37.81
N ASP A 76 -0.73 2.37 37.52
CA ASP A 76 0.17 2.56 36.40
C ASP A 76 1.48 1.80 36.66
N GLY A 77 1.83 0.85 35.80
CA GLY A 77 3.06 0.08 35.92
C GLY A 77 4.34 0.92 35.77
N ARG A 78 4.26 2.15 35.24
CA ARG A 78 5.39 3.04 35.05
C ARG A 78 5.65 3.94 36.26
N THR A 79 4.60 4.50 36.86
CA THR A 79 4.69 5.45 37.97
C THR A 79 4.37 4.83 39.34
N GLY A 80 3.57 3.76 39.35
CA GLY A 80 3.05 3.15 40.57
C GLY A 80 1.82 3.87 41.17
N GLU A 81 1.35 4.95 40.54
CA GLU A 81 0.18 5.69 41.01
C GLU A 81 -1.13 4.97 40.63
N PRO A 82 -2.18 5.03 41.48
CA PRO A 82 -3.48 4.49 41.14
C PRO A 82 -4.14 5.33 40.03
N MET A 83 -4.85 4.65 39.13
CA MET A 83 -5.69 5.29 38.12
C MET A 83 -6.78 6.12 38.79
N ALA A 84 -7.07 7.30 38.23
CA ALA A 84 -8.04 8.24 38.82
C ALA A 84 -9.46 7.65 38.96
N ASN A 85 -9.85 6.76 38.06
CA ASN A 85 -11.13 6.06 38.09
C ASN A 85 -10.91 4.55 38.08
N LYS A 86 -11.83 3.81 38.70
CA LYS A 86 -11.87 2.35 38.62
C LYS A 86 -12.15 1.91 37.18
N VAL A 87 -11.46 0.85 36.74
CA VAL A 87 -11.50 0.35 35.36
C VAL A 87 -12.13 -1.04 35.36
N ALA A 88 -12.98 -1.33 34.37
CA ALA A 88 -13.51 -2.67 34.17
C ALA A 88 -12.40 -3.58 33.66
N VAL A 89 -12.12 -4.67 34.38
CA VAL A 89 -11.08 -5.63 34.03
C VAL A 89 -11.70 -7.01 33.98
N GLY A 90 -11.31 -7.80 32.99
CA GLY A 90 -11.80 -9.16 32.86
C GLY A 90 -11.08 -9.92 31.77
N VAL A 91 -11.66 -11.06 31.41
CA VAL A 91 -11.09 -11.97 30.41
C VAL A 91 -12.00 -11.95 29.19
N MET A 92 -11.43 -11.68 28.02
CA MET A 92 -12.14 -11.64 26.74
C MET A 92 -11.44 -12.57 25.75
N TYR A 93 -12.22 -13.26 24.94
CA TYR A 93 -11.68 -14.12 23.89
C TYR A 93 -11.28 -13.29 22.66
N MET A 94 -9.98 -13.30 22.35
CA MET A 94 -9.42 -12.51 21.24
C MET A 94 -8.87 -13.41 20.14
N LEU A 95 -9.26 -13.13 18.89
CA LEU A 95 -8.79 -13.84 17.70
C LEU A 95 -7.80 -12.98 16.91
N LYS A 96 -6.75 -13.63 16.37
CA LYS A 96 -5.83 -13.02 15.40
C LYS A 96 -6.42 -13.14 14.00
N LEU A 97 -6.61 -12.01 13.31
CA LEU A 97 -7.05 -11.99 11.92
C LEU A 97 -5.89 -12.22 10.95
N ILE A 98 -6.21 -12.73 9.75
CA ILE A 98 -5.22 -13.07 8.70
C ILE A 98 -4.51 -11.86 8.08
N HIS A 99 -5.03 -10.64 8.29
CA HIS A 99 -4.52 -9.46 7.63
C HIS A 99 -3.37 -8.81 8.42
N LEU A 100 -2.14 -9.24 8.13
CA LEU A 100 -0.95 -8.70 8.77
C LEU A 100 -0.38 -7.48 8.03
N VAL A 101 0.40 -6.68 8.75
CA VAL A 101 1.05 -5.48 8.20
C VAL A 101 2.17 -5.87 7.24
N ASP A 102 2.85 -6.99 7.51
CA ASP A 102 3.93 -7.51 6.69
C ASP A 102 3.49 -7.78 5.24
N ASP A 103 2.26 -8.28 5.05
CA ASP A 103 1.65 -8.47 3.72
C ASP A 103 1.19 -7.14 3.09
N LYS A 104 1.06 -6.10 3.91
CA LYS A 104 0.45 -4.83 3.53
C LYS A 104 1.45 -3.76 3.12
N ILE A 105 2.64 -3.73 3.73
CA ILE A 105 3.68 -2.77 3.42
C ILE A 105 4.20 -3.01 2.01
N HIS A 106 4.24 -1.94 1.21
CA HIS A 106 4.79 -1.95 -0.13
C HIS A 106 5.46 -0.61 -0.41
N ALA A 107 6.67 -0.64 -0.95
CA ALA A 107 7.42 0.53 -1.32
C ALA A 107 8.07 0.32 -2.68
N ARG A 108 8.15 1.39 -3.46
CA ARG A 108 8.75 1.37 -4.79
C ARG A 108 9.58 2.63 -5.00
N SER A 109 10.83 2.44 -5.42
CA SER A 109 11.69 3.49 -5.96
C SER A 109 11.64 3.48 -7.50
N ILE A 110 12.08 2.39 -8.11
CA ILE A 110 12.07 2.12 -9.55
C ILE A 110 11.53 0.69 -9.76
N GLY A 111 10.90 0.44 -10.90
CA GLY A 111 10.38 -0.89 -11.20
C GLY A 111 10.01 -1.04 -12.68
N PRO A 112 9.24 -2.07 -13.04
CA PRO A 112 8.80 -2.27 -14.41
C PRO A 112 7.74 -1.25 -14.83
N TYR A 113 7.66 -1.04 -16.14
CA TYR A 113 6.75 -0.09 -16.79
C TYR A 113 5.92 -0.79 -17.86
N SER A 114 4.73 -0.23 -18.14
CA SER A 114 3.88 -0.67 -19.24
C SER A 114 4.55 -0.43 -20.59
N LEU A 115 4.40 -1.37 -21.52
CA LEU A 115 4.98 -1.26 -22.86
C LEU A 115 4.42 -0.08 -23.66
N ILE A 116 3.12 0.19 -23.51
CA ILE A 116 2.41 1.19 -24.33
C ILE A 116 2.50 2.56 -23.67
N THR A 117 1.97 2.68 -22.45
CA THR A 117 1.83 3.97 -21.76
C THR A 117 3.09 4.40 -21.01
N GLN A 118 4.08 3.52 -20.86
CA GLN A 118 5.32 3.78 -20.10
C GLN A 118 5.10 4.17 -18.64
N GLN A 119 3.88 3.99 -18.13
CA GLN A 119 3.52 4.20 -16.73
C GLN A 119 3.98 3.01 -15.87
N PRO A 120 4.27 3.24 -14.59
CA PRO A 120 4.45 2.19 -13.60
C PRO A 120 3.38 1.10 -13.66
N LEU A 121 3.79 -0.17 -13.69
CA LEU A 121 2.82 -1.27 -13.52
C LEU A 121 2.18 -1.22 -12.13
N GLY A 122 0.98 -1.79 -12.00
CA GLY A 122 0.29 -1.90 -10.71
C GLY A 122 0.58 -3.21 -9.99
N GLY A 123 0.29 -3.25 -8.70
CA GLY A 123 0.31 -4.49 -7.89
C GLY A 123 1.62 -4.75 -7.16
N LYS A 124 1.51 -5.35 -5.97
CA LYS A 124 2.64 -5.58 -5.06
C LYS A 124 3.66 -6.56 -5.63
N THR A 125 3.18 -7.66 -6.22
CA THR A 125 4.02 -8.74 -6.78
C THR A 125 4.94 -8.25 -7.90
N GLN A 126 4.58 -7.17 -8.60
CA GLN A 126 5.34 -6.62 -9.72
C GLN A 126 6.18 -5.40 -9.32
N PHE A 127 6.35 -5.15 -8.01
CA PHE A 127 6.92 -3.90 -7.50
C PHE A 127 6.24 -2.67 -8.14
N GLY A 128 4.91 -2.69 -8.18
CA GLY A 128 4.10 -1.72 -8.90
C GLY A 128 3.99 -0.36 -8.22
N GLY A 129 3.74 0.68 -9.00
CA GLY A 129 3.53 2.04 -8.51
C GLY A 129 2.19 2.20 -7.79
N GLN A 130 2.10 3.22 -6.95
CA GLN A 130 0.83 3.65 -6.38
C GLN A 130 0.06 4.45 -7.42
N ARG A 131 -1.25 4.19 -7.54
CA ARG A 131 -2.11 4.99 -8.40
C ARG A 131 -2.26 6.38 -7.81
N PHE A 132 -1.90 7.39 -8.60
CA PHE A 132 -2.23 8.79 -8.36
C PHE A 132 -3.44 9.12 -9.23
N GLY A 133 -4.62 9.22 -8.62
CA GLY A 133 -5.89 9.38 -9.31
C GLY A 133 -6.33 10.83 -9.42
N GLU A 134 -7.50 11.03 -10.02
CA GLU A 134 -8.09 12.34 -10.25
C GLU A 134 -8.37 13.10 -8.94
N MET A 135 -8.82 12.40 -7.90
CA MET A 135 -9.05 13.01 -6.58
C MET A 135 -7.75 13.53 -5.94
N GLU A 136 -6.64 12.81 -6.12
CA GLU A 136 -5.34 13.25 -5.62
C GLU A 136 -4.77 14.41 -6.46
N VAL A 137 -5.05 14.44 -7.77
CA VAL A 137 -4.73 15.59 -8.62
C VAL A 137 -5.46 16.84 -8.12
N TRP A 138 -6.77 16.76 -7.90
CA TRP A 138 -7.55 17.88 -7.36
C TRP A 138 -7.05 18.34 -5.99
N ALA A 139 -6.59 17.41 -5.15
CA ALA A 139 -5.99 17.78 -3.89
C ALA A 139 -4.74 18.66 -4.08
N LEU A 140 -3.82 18.28 -4.97
CA LEU A 140 -2.62 19.09 -5.26
C LEU A 140 -2.96 20.41 -5.95
N GLU A 141 -3.95 20.43 -6.83
CA GLU A 141 -4.44 21.66 -7.46
C GLU A 141 -5.03 22.62 -6.43
N GLY A 142 -5.83 22.12 -5.48
CA GLY A 142 -6.39 22.91 -4.38
C GLY A 142 -5.32 23.52 -3.46
N TYR A 143 -4.19 22.83 -3.28
CA TYR A 143 -3.03 23.37 -2.57
C TYR A 143 -2.18 24.34 -3.41
N GLY A 144 -2.43 24.46 -4.72
CA GLY A 144 -1.59 25.25 -5.63
C GLY A 144 -0.19 24.63 -5.84
N ALA A 145 -0.03 23.33 -5.62
CA ALA A 145 1.24 22.63 -5.67
C ALA A 145 1.65 22.25 -7.10
N ALA A 146 1.78 23.25 -7.98
CA ALA A 146 2.00 23.07 -9.41
C ALA A 146 3.24 22.21 -9.75
N HIS A 147 4.37 22.44 -9.08
CA HIS A 147 5.60 21.67 -9.33
C HIS A 147 5.51 20.21 -8.86
N MET A 148 4.86 19.95 -7.72
CA MET A 148 4.66 18.57 -7.24
C MET A 148 3.70 17.80 -8.16
N LEU A 149 2.64 18.47 -8.61
CA LEU A 149 1.71 17.88 -9.58
C LEU A 149 2.41 17.58 -10.90
N GLN A 150 3.19 18.54 -11.42
CA GLN A 150 3.99 18.34 -12.62
C GLN A 150 4.94 17.14 -12.46
N GLU A 151 5.63 17.03 -11.33
CA GLU A 151 6.54 15.91 -11.04
C GLU A 151 5.81 14.56 -11.02
N MET A 152 4.60 14.48 -10.43
CA MET A 152 3.78 13.26 -10.43
C MET A 152 3.35 12.85 -11.84
N LEU A 153 2.96 13.82 -12.67
CA LEU A 153 2.45 13.58 -14.02
C LEU A 153 3.54 13.29 -15.05
N THR A 154 4.81 13.58 -14.75
CA THR A 154 5.92 13.46 -15.70
C THR A 154 7.00 12.50 -15.19
N VAL A 155 7.99 13.01 -14.48
CA VAL A 155 9.23 12.34 -14.07
C VAL A 155 8.97 11.08 -13.23
N LYS A 156 7.93 11.09 -12.39
CA LYS A 156 7.54 9.93 -11.57
C LYS A 156 6.62 8.92 -12.27
N SER A 157 6.12 9.26 -13.46
CA SER A 157 5.19 8.45 -14.25
C SER A 157 5.86 8.01 -15.55
N ASP A 158 5.57 8.71 -16.65
CA ASP A 158 5.74 8.28 -18.04
C ASP A 158 6.64 9.20 -18.88
N ASP A 159 7.30 10.19 -18.27
CA ASP A 159 8.40 10.90 -18.94
C ASP A 159 9.66 10.02 -18.93
N ILE A 160 9.81 9.22 -20.00
CA ILE A 160 10.91 8.24 -20.15
C ILE A 160 12.28 8.91 -20.01
N ARG A 161 12.47 10.06 -20.70
CA ARG A 161 13.75 10.77 -20.76
C ARG A 161 13.99 11.53 -19.45
N GLY A 162 12.99 12.26 -18.97
CA GLY A 162 13.08 13.05 -17.74
C GLY A 162 13.32 12.19 -16.52
N ARG A 163 12.75 10.98 -16.46
CA ARG A 163 12.98 10.03 -15.36
C ARG A 163 14.43 9.55 -15.29
N LEU A 164 15.04 9.17 -16.42
CA LEU A 164 16.43 8.70 -16.46
C LEU A 164 17.39 9.83 -16.04
N LYS A 165 17.23 11.02 -16.63
CA LYS A 165 18.03 12.20 -16.28
C LYS A 165 17.87 12.58 -14.82
N THR A 166 16.65 12.55 -14.31
CA THR A 166 16.37 12.86 -12.90
C THR A 166 17.02 11.85 -11.97
N TYR A 167 16.96 10.56 -12.28
CA TYR A 167 17.64 9.55 -11.48
C TYR A 167 19.15 9.78 -11.42
N GLU A 168 19.78 10.05 -12.57
CA GLU A 168 21.20 10.36 -12.64
C GLU A 168 21.57 11.59 -11.82
N ARG A 169 20.80 12.67 -11.92
CA ARG A 169 21.02 13.90 -11.15
C ARG A 169 20.82 13.70 -9.64
N ILE A 170 19.84 12.90 -9.23
CA ILE A 170 19.65 12.55 -7.81
C ILE A 170 20.88 11.80 -7.28
N VAL A 171 21.43 10.86 -8.05
CA VAL A 171 22.65 10.12 -7.66
C VAL A 171 23.86 11.06 -7.57
N LYS A 172 23.95 12.06 -8.45
CA LYS A 172 25.01 13.08 -8.46
C LYS A 172 24.82 14.19 -7.42
N GLY A 173 23.65 14.29 -6.79
CA GLY A 173 23.30 15.39 -5.89
C GLY A 173 23.08 16.73 -6.59
N GLU A 174 22.74 16.71 -7.88
CA GLU A 174 22.47 17.89 -8.71
C GLU A 174 20.98 18.26 -8.69
N ASN A 175 20.66 19.48 -9.10
CA ASN A 175 19.27 19.95 -9.22
C ASN A 175 18.50 19.19 -10.31
N LEU A 176 17.22 18.92 -10.04
CA LEU A 176 16.33 18.21 -10.95
C LEU A 176 16.25 18.88 -12.33
N ALA A 177 16.13 18.05 -13.38
CA ALA A 177 15.93 18.52 -14.73
C ALA A 177 14.50 19.05 -14.92
N LYS A 178 14.31 19.94 -15.89
CA LYS A 178 12.97 20.36 -16.30
C LYS A 178 12.25 19.16 -16.92
N PRO A 179 11.02 18.84 -16.50
CA PRO A 179 10.26 17.74 -17.09
C PRO A 179 9.96 17.96 -18.57
N GLY A 180 9.96 16.86 -19.32
CA GLY A 180 9.55 16.82 -20.72
C GLY A 180 8.05 16.58 -20.89
N VAL A 181 7.70 16.10 -22.08
CA VAL A 181 6.31 15.78 -22.43
C VAL A 181 6.00 14.33 -22.05
N PRO A 182 4.91 14.06 -21.31
CA PRO A 182 4.46 12.71 -20.97
C PRO A 182 4.26 11.80 -22.18
N GLU A 183 4.64 10.52 -22.07
CA GLU A 183 4.40 9.55 -23.13
C GLU A 183 2.89 9.30 -23.35
N SER A 184 2.07 9.36 -22.29
CA SER A 184 0.61 9.27 -22.41
C SER A 184 0.01 10.31 -23.37
N PHE A 185 0.55 11.53 -23.39
CA PHE A 185 0.11 12.58 -24.32
C PHE A 185 0.49 12.25 -25.77
N ARG A 186 1.64 11.62 -25.98
CA ARG A 186 2.08 11.17 -27.30
C ARG A 186 1.21 10.04 -27.83
N VAL A 187 0.92 9.06 -26.97
CA VAL A 187 0.01 7.96 -27.27
C VAL A 187 -1.37 8.52 -27.66
N LEU A 188 -1.89 9.49 -26.91
CA LEU A 188 -3.15 10.16 -27.22
C LEU A 188 -3.17 10.79 -28.62
N ILE A 189 -2.12 11.53 -29.00
CA ILE A 189 -2.04 12.14 -30.35
C ILE A 189 -2.06 11.05 -31.43
N LYS A 190 -1.29 9.98 -31.24
CA LYS A 190 -1.22 8.87 -32.22
C LYS A 190 -2.53 8.08 -32.30
N GLU A 191 -3.25 7.94 -31.19
CA GLU A 191 -4.59 7.33 -31.18
C GLU A 191 -5.61 8.19 -31.94
N LEU A 192 -5.58 9.51 -31.79
CA LEU A 192 -6.43 10.43 -32.56
C LEU A 192 -6.09 10.41 -34.05
N GLN A 193 -4.80 10.41 -34.41
CA GLN A 193 -4.34 10.25 -35.80
C GLN A 193 -4.76 8.90 -36.39
N GLY A 194 -4.77 7.83 -35.59
CA GLY A 194 -5.27 6.51 -35.99
C GLY A 194 -6.77 6.49 -36.32
N LEU A 195 -7.55 7.44 -35.79
CA LEU A 195 -8.97 7.63 -36.13
C LEU A 195 -9.17 8.51 -37.38
N GLY A 196 -8.09 8.98 -38.01
CA GLY A 196 -8.15 9.91 -39.15
C GLY A 196 -8.36 11.37 -38.74
N LEU A 197 -8.14 11.72 -37.47
CA LEU A 197 -8.13 13.11 -37.00
C LEU A 197 -6.72 13.67 -37.11
N ASP A 198 -6.57 14.75 -37.87
CA ASP A 198 -5.31 15.47 -37.94
C ASP A 198 -5.15 16.37 -36.71
N VAL A 199 -4.09 16.14 -35.94
CA VAL A 199 -3.80 16.83 -34.68
C VAL A 199 -2.40 17.42 -34.78
N GLU A 200 -2.34 18.75 -34.86
CA GLU A 200 -1.10 19.52 -34.87
C GLU A 200 -0.97 20.38 -33.60
N ILE A 201 0.26 20.57 -33.13
CA ILE A 201 0.54 21.42 -31.98
C ILE A 201 0.89 22.81 -32.48
N LYS A 202 0.15 23.80 -31.98
CA LYS A 202 0.46 25.21 -32.20
C LYS A 202 1.43 25.71 -31.13
N TYR A 203 2.64 26.06 -31.54
CA TYR A 203 3.64 26.63 -30.65
C TYR A 203 3.44 28.15 -30.47
N SER A 204 4.10 28.72 -29.46
CA SER A 204 3.98 30.16 -29.12
C SER A 204 4.48 31.09 -30.23
N ASP A 205 5.33 30.60 -31.12
CA ASP A 205 5.84 31.31 -32.30
C ASP A 205 4.84 31.32 -33.49
N GLY A 206 3.67 30.70 -33.33
CA GLY A 206 2.63 30.61 -34.36
C GLY A 206 2.89 29.51 -35.39
N SER A 207 3.96 28.72 -35.23
CA SER A 207 4.21 27.54 -36.05
C SER A 207 3.26 26.40 -35.66
N PHE A 208 2.91 25.61 -36.67
CA PHE A 208 2.23 24.33 -36.51
C PHE A 208 3.24 23.22 -36.85
N GLY A 209 3.26 22.18 -36.05
CA GLY A 209 4.12 21.04 -36.30
C GLY A 209 3.77 19.84 -35.44
N GLU A 210 4.39 18.71 -35.76
CA GLU A 210 4.35 17.53 -34.91
C GLU A 210 5.01 17.84 -33.55
N LEU A 211 4.66 17.04 -32.54
CA LEU A 211 5.36 17.10 -31.26
C LEU A 211 6.82 16.67 -31.48
N VAL A 212 7.72 17.65 -31.59
CA VAL A 212 9.15 17.38 -31.75
C VAL A 212 9.71 16.95 -30.40
N LEU A 213 10.33 15.78 -30.38
CA LEU A 213 11.21 15.38 -29.31
C LEU A 213 12.42 16.32 -29.35
N ASN A 214 12.45 17.36 -28.51
CA ASN A 214 13.71 18.08 -28.31
C ASN A 214 14.70 17.07 -27.73
N GLU A 215 15.68 16.66 -28.53
CA GLU A 215 16.72 15.73 -28.11
C GLU A 215 17.73 16.41 -27.18
N ASP A 216 17.84 17.74 -27.27
CA ASP A 216 18.95 18.51 -26.68
C ASP A 216 18.52 19.83 -26.00
N ASP A 217 17.58 19.80 -25.05
CA ASP A 217 17.34 20.98 -24.19
C ASP A 217 18.34 21.09 -23.01
N ASP A 218 19.36 20.21 -22.97
CA ASP A 218 20.53 20.33 -22.09
C ASP A 218 21.79 20.66 -22.94
N GLU A 219 21.83 21.83 -23.56
CA GLU A 219 23.01 22.73 -23.64
C GLU A 219 22.76 23.83 -24.68
N GLY A 220 23.25 25.04 -24.38
CA GLY A 220 22.98 26.27 -25.14
C GLY A 220 23.60 26.34 -26.55
N GLY A 221 23.22 25.45 -27.45
CA GLY A 221 23.51 25.51 -28.88
C GLY A 221 22.37 26.15 -29.66
N ARG A 222 22.48 27.44 -30.01
CA ARG A 222 21.64 28.03 -31.06
C ARG A 222 22.05 27.45 -32.41
N GLU A 223 21.48 26.31 -32.80
CA GLU A 223 21.43 25.93 -34.20
C GLU A 223 20.09 26.33 -34.81
N SER A 224 20.16 27.19 -35.82
CA SER A 224 19.01 27.72 -36.55
C SER A 224 18.27 26.58 -37.26
N ARG A 225 17.16 26.10 -36.67
CA ARG A 225 16.26 25.14 -37.32
C ARG A 225 15.70 25.75 -38.61
N ARG A 226 16.11 25.22 -39.77
CA ARG A 226 15.40 25.48 -41.03
C ARG A 226 14.15 24.59 -41.04
N HIS A 227 12.98 25.23 -41.02
CA HIS A 227 11.70 24.56 -41.18
C HIS A 227 11.53 24.17 -42.64
N VAL A 228 11.53 22.87 -42.96
CA VAL A 228 11.10 22.41 -44.28
C VAL A 228 9.58 22.28 -44.23
N SER A 229 8.89 23.30 -44.74
CA SER A 229 7.43 23.24 -44.90
C SER A 229 7.12 22.55 -46.22
N PHE A 230 6.47 21.40 -46.18
CA PHE A 230 5.97 20.74 -47.39
C PHE A 230 4.77 21.54 -47.91
N LYS A 231 4.95 22.24 -49.03
CA LYS A 231 3.84 22.89 -49.75
C LYS A 231 3.25 21.88 -50.74
N PRO A 232 1.91 21.74 -50.81
CA PRO A 232 1.26 20.72 -51.65
C PRO A 232 1.51 20.88 -53.17
N ASP A 233 2.07 22.01 -53.62
CA ASP A 233 2.36 22.30 -55.04
C ASP A 233 3.87 22.31 -55.38
N SER A 234 4.74 21.71 -54.58
CA SER A 234 6.18 21.64 -54.89
C SER A 234 6.46 20.58 -55.97
N THR A 235 7.09 20.98 -57.07
CA THR A 235 7.53 20.08 -58.14
C THR A 235 8.85 19.39 -57.76
N VAL A 236 9.12 18.23 -58.35
CA VAL A 236 10.28 17.39 -58.02
C VAL A 236 11.62 18.14 -58.16
N ASP A 237 11.71 19.09 -59.09
CA ASP A 237 12.89 19.95 -59.29
C ASP A 237 13.15 20.91 -58.11
N SER A 238 12.11 21.33 -57.38
CA SER A 238 12.24 22.21 -56.21
C SER A 238 12.69 21.50 -54.93
N LEU A 239 12.63 20.15 -54.91
CA LEU A 239 13.17 19.34 -53.82
C LEU A 239 14.68 19.08 -54.00
N GLU A 240 15.19 18.98 -55.23
CA GLU A 240 16.63 18.75 -55.48
C GLU A 240 17.53 19.91 -55.03
N GLU A 241 17.04 21.16 -55.08
CA GLU A 241 17.78 22.33 -54.56
C GLU A 241 17.89 22.33 -53.03
N ASP A 242 16.88 21.82 -52.31
CA ASP A 242 16.88 21.70 -50.85
C ASP A 242 17.76 20.52 -50.35
N PHE A 243 17.96 19.50 -51.19
CA PHE A 243 18.73 18.29 -50.88
C PHE A 243 20.22 18.32 -51.30
N GLY A 244 20.82 19.51 -51.51
CA GLY A 244 22.21 19.70 -51.95
C GLY A 244 23.28 18.92 -51.17
N LEU A 245 23.47 17.65 -51.52
CA LEU A 245 24.46 16.73 -50.97
C LEU A 245 25.84 17.04 -51.55
N ARG A 246 26.66 17.78 -50.79
CA ARG A 246 28.12 17.68 -50.92
C ARG A 246 28.55 16.30 -50.42
N ARG A 247 28.81 15.37 -51.33
CA ARG A 247 29.55 14.13 -51.03
C ARG A 247 30.93 14.49 -50.47
N SER A 248 31.16 14.21 -49.19
CA SER A 248 32.51 13.99 -48.67
C SER A 248 32.59 12.54 -48.19
N SER A 249 33.46 11.79 -48.85
CA SER A 249 33.76 10.40 -48.59
C SER A 249 34.65 10.28 -47.36
N THR A 250 34.18 9.59 -46.31
CA THR A 250 35.09 8.92 -45.37
C THR A 250 34.40 7.67 -44.82
N SER A 251 34.96 6.51 -45.16
CA SER A 251 34.51 5.18 -44.76
C SER A 251 35.02 4.84 -43.36
N VAL A 252 34.12 4.52 -42.44
CA VAL A 252 34.45 3.84 -41.18
C VAL A 252 33.64 2.54 -41.12
N SER A 253 34.31 1.41 -40.89
CA SER A 253 33.76 0.07 -41.01
C SER A 253 32.91 -0.33 -39.81
N ASN A 254 31.66 -0.76 -40.06
CA ASN A 254 30.75 -1.37 -39.09
C ASN A 254 31.14 -2.82 -38.79
N LYS A 255 32.07 -3.06 -37.85
CA LYS A 255 32.29 -4.42 -37.33
C LYS A 255 32.46 -4.58 -35.81
N ASP A 256 32.49 -3.51 -35.02
CA ASP A 256 32.80 -3.62 -33.59
C ASP A 256 31.65 -3.20 -32.64
N LEU A 257 30.41 -3.05 -33.12
CA LEU A 257 29.31 -2.51 -32.30
C LEU A 257 28.37 -3.55 -31.66
N PHE A 258 28.60 -4.85 -31.85
CA PHE A 258 27.75 -5.90 -31.29
C PHE A 258 28.56 -7.07 -30.75
N HIS A 259 29.17 -6.88 -29.57
CA HIS A 259 29.45 -7.98 -28.66
C HIS A 259 29.60 -7.45 -27.23
N GLU A 260 28.62 -7.72 -26.37
CA GLU A 260 28.84 -7.79 -24.92
C GLU A 260 28.72 -9.25 -24.46
N PRO A 261 29.62 -9.72 -23.58
CA PRO A 261 29.57 -11.06 -23.03
C PRO A 261 28.62 -11.13 -21.83
N VAL A 262 27.79 -12.18 -21.82
CA VAL A 262 26.99 -12.59 -20.65
C VAL A 262 27.96 -13.06 -19.56
N GLY A 263 28.03 -12.35 -18.43
CA GLY A 263 28.93 -12.74 -17.35
C GLY A 263 28.82 -12.00 -16.00
N VAL A 264 27.99 -12.56 -15.11
CA VAL A 264 28.25 -12.84 -13.67
C VAL A 264 28.30 -11.68 -12.63
N ASN A 265 27.56 -11.93 -11.53
CA ASN A 265 27.43 -11.26 -10.22
C ASN A 265 26.27 -10.23 -10.11
N SER A 266 25.30 -10.38 -9.21
CA SER A 266 25.48 -10.62 -7.77
C SER A 266 24.47 -11.60 -7.16
N ALA A 267 25.00 -12.54 -6.38
CA ALA A 267 24.25 -13.37 -5.45
C ALA A 267 23.64 -12.52 -4.32
N ILE A 268 22.31 -12.40 -4.33
CA ILE A 268 21.50 -12.30 -3.11
C ILE A 268 20.60 -13.53 -3.16
N GLY A 269 21.02 -14.57 -2.43
CA GLY A 269 20.23 -15.77 -2.25
C GLY A 269 18.94 -15.40 -1.54
N MET A 270 17.81 -15.56 -2.22
CA MET A 270 16.50 -15.48 -1.60
C MET A 270 16.35 -16.67 -0.65
N HIS A 271 16.17 -16.35 0.63
CA HIS A 271 15.63 -17.27 1.62
C HIS A 271 14.20 -17.63 1.18
N GLU A 272 14.02 -18.73 0.45
CA GLU A 272 12.77 -19.48 0.47
C GLU A 272 12.67 -20.14 1.85
N THR A 273 12.18 -19.42 2.86
CA THR A 273 11.96 -20.00 4.19
C THR A 273 10.57 -19.73 4.74
N ASP A 274 10.11 -20.75 5.47
CA ASP A 274 9.15 -20.74 6.57
C ASP A 274 7.68 -21.08 6.26
N GLU A 275 7.06 -20.58 5.19
CA GLU A 275 5.63 -20.86 4.95
C GLU A 275 5.32 -22.34 4.64
N LYS A 276 6.17 -23.01 3.85
CA LYS A 276 5.98 -24.43 3.51
C LYS A 276 6.26 -25.37 4.69
N LYS A 277 7.17 -24.99 5.59
CA LYS A 277 7.51 -25.78 6.79
C LYS A 277 6.45 -25.62 7.87
N GLU A 278 5.94 -24.41 8.09
CA GLU A 278 4.87 -24.17 9.06
C GLU A 278 3.54 -24.84 8.64
N ALA A 279 3.25 -24.87 7.34
CA ALA A 279 2.07 -25.56 6.81
C ALA A 279 2.13 -27.10 6.95
N GLU A 280 3.32 -27.69 7.00
CA GLU A 280 3.49 -29.14 7.24
C GLU A 280 3.36 -29.49 8.73
N VAL A 281 3.83 -28.61 9.64
CA VAL A 281 3.69 -28.82 11.09
C VAL A 281 2.22 -28.79 11.52
N LEU A 282 1.45 -27.82 11.00
CA LEU A 282 0.02 -27.69 11.31
C LEU A 282 -0.84 -28.86 10.82
N LYS A 283 -0.42 -29.57 9.76
CA LYS A 283 -1.13 -30.76 9.27
C LYS A 283 -0.92 -31.99 10.16
N ASN A 284 0.20 -32.08 10.84
CA ASN A 284 0.55 -33.25 11.65
C ASN A 284 -0.02 -33.18 13.07
N GLU A 285 -0.32 -31.99 13.60
CA GLU A 285 -0.84 -31.83 14.98
C GLU A 285 -2.38 -31.82 15.07
N GLY A 286 -3.08 -31.74 13.95
CA GLY A 286 -4.55 -31.57 13.91
C GLY A 286 -5.40 -32.82 14.14
N SER A 287 -4.81 -34.02 14.26
CA SER A 287 -5.58 -35.28 14.33
C SER A 287 -5.99 -35.71 15.74
N ASP A 288 -5.39 -35.16 16.80
CA ASP A 288 -5.47 -35.79 18.14
C ASP A 288 -6.23 -34.98 19.20
N LEU A 289 -6.84 -33.84 18.84
CA LEU A 289 -7.43 -32.90 19.81
C LEU A 289 -8.92 -33.08 20.13
N PHE A 290 -9.62 -34.03 19.50
CA PHE A 290 -11.08 -34.16 19.65
C PHE A 290 -11.60 -35.58 19.96
N SER A 291 -10.75 -36.55 20.32
CA SER A 291 -11.22 -37.93 20.51
C SER A 291 -11.70 -38.31 21.91
N ASP A 292 -11.55 -37.48 22.95
CA ASP A 292 -11.96 -37.89 24.30
C ASP A 292 -12.63 -36.76 25.10
N ALA A 293 -13.97 -36.67 24.99
CA ALA A 293 -14.81 -36.09 26.03
C ALA A 293 -16.25 -36.60 25.88
N THR A 294 -16.61 -37.63 26.64
CA THR A 294 -18.02 -37.99 26.85
C THR A 294 -18.64 -37.04 27.88
N PRO A 295 -19.79 -36.42 27.62
CA PRO A 295 -20.44 -35.55 28.59
C PRO A 295 -21.13 -36.39 29.68
N LYS A 296 -20.81 -36.12 30.95
CA LYS A 296 -21.59 -36.62 32.09
C LYS A 296 -22.95 -35.91 32.10
N LYS A 297 -24.03 -36.65 31.88
CA LYS A 297 -25.38 -36.25 32.30
C LYS A 297 -25.46 -36.35 33.82
N VAL A 298 -25.95 -35.30 34.47
CA VAL A 298 -26.34 -35.34 35.88
C VAL A 298 -27.74 -35.98 35.93
N ASP A 299 -27.86 -37.10 36.64
CA ASP A 299 -29.14 -37.72 36.97
C ASP A 299 -30.03 -36.70 37.69
N GLN A 300 -31.19 -36.40 37.11
CA GLN A 300 -32.32 -35.90 37.88
C GLN A 300 -32.90 -37.11 38.60
N GLY A 301 -32.68 -37.18 39.92
CA GLY A 301 -33.36 -38.13 40.79
C GLY A 301 -34.85 -37.85 40.77
N ASP A 302 -35.62 -38.90 40.51
CA ASP A 302 -37.02 -38.99 40.92
C ASP A 302 -37.12 -38.80 42.43
N ASP A 303 -37.94 -37.84 42.86
CA ASP A 303 -38.59 -37.84 44.17
C ASP A 303 -39.98 -37.17 44.05
N ASN A 304 -41.00 -38.04 44.07
CA ASN A 304 -42.46 -37.85 44.23
C ASN A 304 -43.28 -37.17 43.11
#